data_AF-A0AAU0NQC2-F1
#
_entry.id   AF-A0AAU0NQC2-F1
#
_cell.length_a   1.000
_cell.length_b   1.000
_cell.length_c   1.000
_cell.angle_alpha   90.00
_cell.angle_beta   90.00
_cell.angle_gamma   90.00
#
_symmetry.space_group_name_H-M   'P 1'
#
loop_
_entity.id
_entity.type
_entity.pdbx_description
1 polymer ?
#
loop_
_entity_poly.entity_id
_entity_poly.type
_entity_poly.pdbx_seq_one_letter_code
_entity_poly.pdbx_strand_id
1 'polypeptide(L)'
;MGLGPSIKMTTLHHFRCPVTEALSKEKDIEFTGIIVDGVSEVCDDKVYTAKRVGDIAQIMRADAAIVAIDAWGNHHVDFVNVIEQLGIRGIPSVGLSYIAQQGRLVCTNSYVDCVIDFNKSAAGYESCVVGENNLTDYDAMKAVALVKNKLRKAGKSVDTGLDEPEQSLRRLTRKVFCIHEVCLGEKTEIDNGVLTIRKGIEKSLVQSEPRVKDIKVSIIEPGNYDMFVNSNIDYSPIACKVRGELGEGITHLLSGVTVMITGVEDKSGFQPSNIGSSEGVLKNQVVLDRAGTPKSTDYILHVDVLFEEGEGRTAEGIMAGHRAADWIVQEIRKVLVNLNNMPYTREEFSDVARPGKRKVILVKIVSGLGNMYDTAMFPYEPGGLLGAHNMRVSQNLPYVITPNQCRDGVIHSLL
;
A
#
# COMPACT_ATOMS: atom_id res chain seq x y z
N MET A 1 0.70 14.79 -14.79
CA MET A 1 -0.41 14.42 -13.88
C MET A 1 0.20 13.65 -12.74
N GLY A 2 -0.25 13.81 -11.50
CA GLY A 2 0.59 13.46 -10.36
C GLY A 2 -0.13 12.68 -9.28
N LEU A 3 0.67 11.87 -8.60
CA LEU A 3 0.41 11.35 -7.27
C LEU A 3 0.62 12.50 -6.28
N GLY A 4 -0.45 12.87 -5.59
CA GLY A 4 -0.42 13.90 -4.55
C GLY A 4 -0.38 13.25 -3.16
N PRO A 5 0.28 13.87 -2.17
CA PRO A 5 0.40 13.29 -0.84
C PRO A 5 -0.95 12.89 -0.21
N SER A 6 -2.01 13.67 -0.44
CA SER A 6 -3.30 13.43 0.19
C SER A 6 -4.05 12.18 -0.26
N ILE A 7 -3.75 11.68 -1.46
CA ILE A 7 -4.39 10.47 -2.02
C ILE A 7 -3.51 9.22 -1.91
N LYS A 8 -2.23 9.41 -1.60
CA LYS A 8 -1.18 8.40 -1.61
C LYS A 8 -1.59 7.15 -0.84
N MET A 9 -1.48 5.98 -1.49
CA MET A 9 -1.54 4.69 -0.83
C MET A 9 -0.12 4.27 -0.43
N THR A 10 0.28 4.63 0.79
CA THR A 10 1.57 4.21 1.38
C THR A 10 1.68 2.70 1.52
N THR A 11 2.88 2.18 1.77
CA THR A 11 3.07 0.75 2.07
C THR A 11 2.14 0.29 3.20
N LEU A 12 1.94 1.13 4.22
CA LEU A 12 1.00 0.88 5.30
C LEU A 12 -0.46 0.79 4.82
N HIS A 13 -0.85 1.59 3.82
CA HIS A 13 -2.19 1.49 3.21
C HIS A 13 -2.36 0.12 2.57
N HIS A 14 -1.38 -0.34 1.78
CA HIS A 14 -1.47 -1.64 1.13
C HIS A 14 -1.50 -2.79 2.15
N PHE A 15 -0.69 -2.69 3.22
CA PHE A 15 -0.68 -3.64 4.33
C PHE A 15 -2.01 -3.68 5.10
N ARG A 16 -2.69 -2.53 5.23
CA ARG A 16 -3.99 -2.36 5.90
C ARG A 16 -5.14 -2.14 4.91
N CYS A 17 -5.05 -2.71 3.70
CA CYS A 17 -5.93 -2.33 2.59
C CYS A 17 -7.43 -2.49 2.92
N PRO A 18 -8.21 -1.39 2.93
CA PRO A 18 -9.64 -1.44 3.30
C PRO A 18 -10.47 -2.36 2.40
N VAL A 19 -10.18 -2.37 1.09
CA VAL A 19 -10.92 -3.19 0.12
C VAL A 19 -10.63 -4.68 0.29
N THR A 20 -9.36 -5.04 0.49
CA THR A 20 -8.97 -6.43 0.80
C THR A 20 -9.68 -6.92 2.05
N GLU A 21 -9.76 -6.08 3.08
CA GLU A 21 -10.43 -6.41 4.34
C GLU A 21 -11.93 -6.54 4.18
N ALA A 22 -12.58 -5.60 3.50
CA ALA A 22 -14.02 -5.65 3.24
C ALA A 22 -14.41 -6.90 2.44
N LEU A 23 -13.73 -7.18 1.33
CA LEU A 23 -14.02 -8.36 0.50
C LEU A 23 -13.79 -9.69 1.24
N SER A 24 -12.79 -9.76 2.11
CA SER A 24 -12.50 -11.02 2.84
C SER A 24 -13.50 -11.32 3.96
N LYS A 25 -14.30 -10.34 4.39
CA LYS A 25 -15.37 -10.53 5.37
C LYS A 25 -16.66 -11.08 4.75
N GLU A 26 -16.80 -10.97 3.43
CA GLU A 26 -18.00 -11.41 2.74
C GLU A 26 -18.05 -12.94 2.64
N LYS A 27 -19.20 -13.51 3.00
CA LYS A 27 -19.44 -14.96 2.98
C LYS A 27 -20.24 -15.43 1.77
N ASP A 28 -20.95 -14.51 1.11
CA ASP A 28 -21.86 -14.77 -0.01
C ASP A 28 -21.21 -14.58 -1.40
N ILE A 29 -19.95 -14.17 -1.43
CA ILE A 29 -19.08 -14.13 -2.63
C ILE A 29 -17.77 -14.86 -2.34
N GLU A 30 -17.09 -15.29 -3.40
CA GLU A 30 -15.70 -15.77 -3.35
C GLU A 30 -14.76 -14.62 -3.70
N PHE A 31 -13.87 -14.22 -2.79
CA PHE A 31 -12.81 -13.27 -3.10
C PHE A 31 -11.59 -14.03 -3.64
N THR A 32 -11.49 -14.12 -4.97
CA THR A 32 -10.54 -15.04 -5.63
C THR A 32 -9.10 -14.54 -5.60
N GLY A 33 -8.87 -13.24 -5.50
CA GLY A 33 -7.52 -12.66 -5.49
C GLY A 33 -7.48 -11.22 -5.95
N ILE A 34 -6.25 -10.72 -6.06
CA ILE A 34 -5.94 -9.33 -6.39
C ILE A 34 -5.03 -9.31 -7.61
N ILE A 35 -5.37 -8.49 -8.60
CA ILE A 35 -4.50 -8.14 -9.73
C ILE A 35 -3.88 -6.78 -9.40
N VAL A 36 -2.55 -6.68 -9.38
CA VAL A 36 -1.82 -5.43 -9.17
C VAL A 36 -1.26 -4.99 -10.51
N ASP A 37 -1.79 -3.90 -11.05
CA ASP A 37 -1.49 -3.37 -12.38
C ASP A 37 -0.65 -2.09 -12.26
N GLY A 38 0.42 -1.98 -13.04
CA GLY A 38 1.33 -0.83 -12.98
C GLY A 38 0.92 0.24 -13.98
N VAL A 39 0.88 1.50 -13.55
CA VAL A 39 0.66 2.62 -14.47
C VAL A 39 1.90 2.85 -15.32
N SER A 40 1.73 2.99 -16.64
CA SER A 40 2.80 3.42 -17.56
C SER A 40 2.65 4.89 -17.96
N GLU A 41 3.74 5.58 -18.30
CA GLU A 41 3.68 6.87 -19.02
C GLU A 41 3.30 6.67 -20.49
N VAL A 42 3.68 5.53 -21.08
CA VAL A 42 3.52 5.26 -22.51
C VAL A 42 2.12 4.72 -22.77
N CYS A 43 1.34 5.43 -23.61
CA CYS A 43 -0.06 5.10 -23.88
C CYS A 43 -0.26 3.66 -24.39
N ASP A 44 0.59 3.19 -25.30
CA ASP A 44 0.51 1.83 -25.85
C ASP A 44 0.68 0.77 -24.75
N ASP A 45 1.56 1.02 -23.78
CA ASP A 45 1.76 0.14 -22.63
C ASP A 45 0.56 0.17 -21.69
N LYS A 46 -0.11 1.32 -21.49
CA LYS A 46 -1.37 1.41 -20.73
C LYS A 46 -2.46 0.52 -21.33
N VAL A 47 -2.58 0.52 -22.66
CA VAL A 47 -3.54 -0.32 -23.38
C VAL A 47 -3.15 -1.80 -23.30
N TYR A 48 -1.86 -2.10 -23.43
CA TYR A 48 -1.34 -3.46 -23.37
C TYR A 48 -1.55 -4.09 -21.99
N THR A 49 -1.15 -3.43 -20.91
CA THR A 49 -1.31 -3.88 -19.52
C THR A 49 -2.79 -4.04 -19.16
N ALA A 50 -3.66 -3.08 -19.52
CA ALA A 50 -5.11 -3.21 -19.31
C ALA A 50 -5.71 -4.45 -20.01
N LYS A 51 -5.26 -4.78 -21.24
CA LYS A 51 -5.68 -6.03 -21.92
C LYS A 51 -5.24 -7.26 -21.14
N ARG A 52 -4.01 -7.27 -20.61
CA ARG A 52 -3.51 -8.36 -19.75
C ARG A 52 -4.33 -8.50 -18.46
N VAL A 53 -4.71 -7.39 -17.81
CA VAL A 53 -5.63 -7.41 -16.65
C VAL A 53 -6.95 -8.08 -17.03
N GLY A 54 -7.54 -7.71 -18.16
CA GLY A 54 -8.77 -8.35 -18.66
C GLY A 54 -8.61 -9.86 -18.90
N ASP A 55 -7.53 -10.27 -19.56
CA ASP A 55 -7.24 -11.69 -19.84
C ASP A 55 -7.06 -12.48 -18.53
N ILE A 56 -6.30 -11.94 -17.57
CA ILE A 56 -6.10 -12.54 -16.26
C ILE A 56 -7.43 -12.67 -15.51
N ALA A 57 -8.28 -11.63 -15.53
CA ALA A 57 -9.59 -11.67 -14.87
C ALA A 57 -10.49 -12.77 -15.43
N GLN A 58 -10.45 -13.01 -16.75
CA GLN A 58 -11.15 -14.15 -17.38
C GLN A 58 -10.56 -15.51 -16.97
N ILE A 59 -9.22 -15.62 -16.91
CA ILE A 59 -8.54 -16.84 -16.45
C ILE A 59 -8.90 -17.16 -15.00
N MET A 60 -9.01 -16.13 -14.15
CA MET A 60 -9.48 -16.24 -12.77
C MET A 60 -10.99 -16.53 -12.67
N ARG A 61 -11.72 -16.51 -13.80
CA ARG A 61 -13.17 -16.69 -13.90
C ARG A 61 -13.94 -15.68 -13.04
N ALA A 62 -13.47 -14.43 -13.00
CA ALA A 62 -14.11 -13.38 -12.22
C ALA A 62 -15.52 -13.08 -12.74
N ASP A 63 -16.48 -12.97 -11.83
CA ASP A 63 -17.85 -12.54 -12.12
C ASP A 63 -18.03 -11.04 -11.98
N ALA A 64 -17.23 -10.38 -11.16
CA ALA A 64 -17.15 -8.94 -11.03
C ALA A 64 -15.78 -8.50 -10.50
N ALA A 65 -15.49 -7.20 -10.60
CA ALA A 65 -14.26 -6.62 -10.07
C ALA A 65 -14.53 -5.32 -9.28
N ILE A 66 -13.71 -5.07 -8.26
CA ILE A 66 -13.50 -3.71 -7.74
C ILE A 66 -12.19 -3.20 -8.33
N VAL A 67 -12.17 -2.00 -8.90
CA VAL A 67 -10.96 -1.39 -9.46
C VAL A 67 -10.61 -0.18 -8.62
N ALA A 68 -9.46 -0.18 -7.95
CA ALA A 68 -8.98 0.93 -7.13
C ALA A 68 -7.67 1.47 -7.69
N ILE A 69 -7.56 2.79 -7.84
CA ILE A 69 -6.36 3.45 -8.36
C ILE A 69 -5.77 4.39 -7.32
N ASP A 70 -4.45 4.33 -7.16
CA ASP A 70 -3.64 5.27 -6.39
C ASP A 70 -3.06 6.35 -7.31
N ALA A 71 -3.91 7.16 -7.94
CA ALA A 71 -3.52 8.28 -8.79
C ALA A 71 -4.72 9.00 -9.41
N TRP A 72 -4.46 10.11 -10.10
CA TRP A 72 -5.45 10.79 -10.92
C TRP A 72 -4.92 11.30 -12.26
N GLY A 73 -5.86 11.71 -13.11
CA GLY A 73 -5.72 12.33 -14.42
C GLY A 73 -5.05 11.46 -15.50
N ASN A 74 -3.76 11.59 -15.87
CA ASN A 74 -3.19 10.75 -16.96
C ASN A 74 -3.22 9.27 -16.58
N HIS A 75 -3.18 8.98 -15.28
CA HIS A 75 -3.30 7.63 -14.75
C HIS A 75 -4.77 7.15 -14.78
N HIS A 76 -5.75 8.06 -14.91
CA HIS A 76 -7.14 7.67 -15.17
C HIS A 76 -7.31 7.03 -16.55
N VAL A 77 -6.37 7.23 -17.49
CA VAL A 77 -6.39 6.48 -18.76
C VAL A 77 -6.23 4.98 -18.50
N ASP A 78 -5.31 4.57 -17.63
CA ASP A 78 -5.13 3.18 -17.21
C ASP A 78 -6.40 2.66 -16.51
N PHE A 79 -6.93 3.43 -15.56
CA PHE A 79 -8.17 3.10 -14.84
C PHE A 79 -9.36 2.85 -15.77
N VAL A 80 -9.57 3.75 -16.72
CA VAL A 80 -10.67 3.68 -17.69
C VAL A 80 -10.46 2.51 -18.64
N ASN A 81 -9.23 2.26 -19.11
CA ASN A 81 -8.89 1.14 -19.98
C ASN A 81 -9.06 -0.21 -19.27
N VAL A 82 -8.64 -0.33 -18.00
CA VAL A 82 -8.85 -1.54 -17.19
C VAL A 82 -10.35 -1.84 -17.06
N ILE A 83 -11.16 -0.82 -16.72
CA ILE A 83 -12.62 -0.96 -16.62
C ILE A 83 -13.22 -1.36 -17.97
N GLU A 84 -12.74 -0.79 -19.07
CA GLU A 84 -13.18 -1.16 -20.42
C GLU A 84 -12.88 -2.63 -20.74
N GLN A 85 -11.65 -3.07 -20.48
CA GLN A 85 -11.20 -4.42 -20.80
C GLN A 85 -11.94 -5.48 -19.97
N LEU A 86 -12.30 -5.16 -18.72
CA LEU A 86 -13.20 -5.98 -17.91
C LEU A 86 -14.62 -6.00 -18.51
N GLY A 87 -15.14 -4.84 -18.89
CA GLY A 87 -16.48 -4.69 -19.46
C GLY A 87 -16.69 -5.46 -20.78
N ILE A 88 -15.74 -5.36 -21.72
CA ILE A 88 -15.74 -6.10 -22.99
C ILE A 88 -15.77 -7.62 -22.76
N ARG A 89 -15.22 -8.07 -21.63
CA ARG A 89 -15.19 -9.49 -21.23
C ARG A 89 -16.40 -9.91 -20.38
N GLY A 90 -17.39 -9.03 -20.22
CA GLY A 90 -18.61 -9.30 -19.45
C GLY A 90 -18.38 -9.34 -17.93
N ILE A 91 -17.34 -8.67 -17.43
CA ILE A 91 -17.00 -8.59 -16.01
C ILE A 91 -17.40 -7.19 -15.51
N PRO A 92 -18.60 -7.02 -14.91
CA PRO A 92 -19.01 -5.74 -14.36
C PRO A 92 -18.08 -5.31 -13.23
N SER A 93 -17.76 -4.01 -13.19
CA SER A 93 -16.85 -3.46 -12.19
C SER A 93 -17.40 -2.24 -11.44
N VAL A 94 -16.84 -1.95 -10.27
CA VAL A 94 -17.02 -0.69 -9.53
C VAL A 94 -15.66 -0.05 -9.36
N GLY A 95 -15.55 1.21 -9.77
CA GLY A 95 -14.33 2.00 -9.65
C GLY A 95 -14.23 2.72 -8.31
N LEU A 96 -13.01 2.87 -7.78
CA LEU A 96 -12.63 3.67 -6.62
C LEU A 96 -11.47 4.58 -7.04
N SER A 97 -11.69 5.89 -7.03
CA SER A 97 -10.70 6.85 -7.50
C SER A 97 -10.87 8.21 -6.82
N TYR A 98 -9.80 8.99 -6.75
CA TYR A 98 -9.88 10.41 -6.45
C TYR A 98 -10.30 11.16 -7.72
N ILE A 99 -11.52 11.71 -7.72
CA ILE A 99 -12.03 12.50 -8.85
C ILE A 99 -12.07 13.98 -8.47
N ALA A 100 -12.83 14.36 -7.43
CA ALA A 100 -12.88 15.73 -6.92
C ALA A 100 -13.10 16.81 -8.01
N GLN A 101 -12.63 18.05 -7.76
CA GLN A 101 -12.66 19.11 -8.77
C GLN A 101 -11.47 19.02 -9.74
N GLN A 102 -10.30 18.64 -9.23
CA GLN A 102 -9.02 18.63 -9.95
C GLN A 102 -8.76 17.33 -10.73
N GLY A 103 -9.26 16.20 -10.23
CA GLY A 103 -9.06 14.86 -10.80
C GLY A 103 -10.19 14.38 -11.70
N ARG A 104 -10.87 15.28 -12.42
CA ARG A 104 -11.90 14.85 -13.38
C ARG A 104 -11.30 13.85 -14.37
N LEU A 105 -12.05 12.78 -14.66
CA LEU A 105 -11.62 11.75 -15.60
C LEU A 105 -11.28 12.39 -16.95
N VAL A 106 -10.06 12.15 -17.43
CA VAL A 106 -9.57 12.68 -18.71
C VAL A 106 -10.16 11.95 -19.92
N CYS A 107 -10.64 10.73 -19.71
CA CYS A 107 -11.35 9.93 -20.70
C CYS A 107 -12.45 9.13 -20.01
N THR A 108 -13.37 8.59 -20.80
CA THR A 108 -14.45 7.72 -20.30
C THR A 108 -14.92 6.80 -21.42
N ASN A 109 -15.68 5.77 -21.07
CA ASN A 109 -16.33 4.85 -22.00
C ASN A 109 -17.65 4.34 -21.38
N SER A 110 -18.42 3.55 -22.12
CA SER A 110 -19.73 3.07 -21.67
C SER A 110 -19.69 2.11 -20.48
N TYR A 111 -18.52 1.57 -20.13
CA TYR A 111 -18.34 0.68 -18.97
C TYR A 111 -17.95 1.42 -17.69
N VAL A 112 -17.54 2.69 -17.77
CA VAL A 112 -17.31 3.55 -16.59
C VAL A 112 -18.63 4.15 -16.11
N ASP A 113 -19.50 3.29 -15.61
CA ASP A 113 -20.88 3.60 -15.20
C ASP A 113 -21.05 3.72 -13.67
N CYS A 114 -20.05 3.33 -12.89
CA CYS A 114 -20.11 3.30 -11.42
C CYS A 114 -18.72 3.53 -10.81
N VAL A 115 -18.50 4.75 -10.31
CA VAL A 115 -17.26 5.16 -9.64
C VAL A 115 -17.61 5.79 -8.30
N ILE A 116 -16.94 5.36 -7.24
CA ILE A 116 -16.96 6.02 -5.93
C ILE A 116 -15.78 6.98 -5.89
N ASP A 117 -16.10 8.26 -5.74
CA ASP A 117 -15.10 9.29 -5.44
C ASP A 117 -14.74 9.25 -3.95
N PHE A 118 -13.45 9.11 -3.64
CA PHE A 118 -12.96 9.12 -2.27
C PHE A 118 -12.34 10.46 -1.83
N ASN A 119 -12.54 11.55 -2.59
CA ASN A 119 -12.25 12.91 -2.10
C ASN A 119 -12.96 13.18 -0.76
N LYS A 120 -12.19 13.62 0.24
CA LYS A 120 -12.70 14.01 1.57
C LYS A 120 -12.52 15.50 1.84
N SER A 121 -11.57 16.14 1.13
CA SER A 121 -11.33 17.57 1.22
C SER A 121 -12.56 18.36 0.75
N ALA A 122 -12.98 19.33 1.56
CA ALA A 122 -14.08 20.24 1.21
C ALA A 122 -13.74 21.10 -0.01
N ALA A 123 -12.45 21.41 -0.22
CA ALA A 123 -12.00 22.17 -1.38
C ALA A 123 -12.13 21.36 -2.68
N GLY A 124 -12.03 20.02 -2.60
CA GLY A 124 -12.00 19.15 -3.77
C GLY A 124 -10.70 19.24 -4.58
N TYR A 125 -9.61 19.65 -3.92
CA TYR A 125 -8.26 19.75 -4.47
C TYR A 125 -7.30 18.86 -3.66
N GLU A 126 -6.20 18.50 -4.30
CA GLU A 126 -5.07 17.86 -3.62
C GLU A 126 -4.56 18.83 -2.53
N SER A 127 -4.50 18.37 -1.28
CA SER A 127 -4.24 19.23 -0.11
C SER A 127 -2.82 19.16 0.41
N CYS A 128 -1.99 18.28 -0.14
CA CYS A 128 -0.67 17.93 0.35
C CYS A 128 -0.66 17.28 1.75
N VAL A 129 -1.82 16.96 2.33
CA VAL A 129 -1.93 16.36 3.67
C VAL A 129 -2.11 14.84 3.56
N VAL A 130 -1.09 14.08 3.93
CA VAL A 130 -1.08 12.62 3.78
C VAL A 130 -2.26 11.99 4.52
N GLY A 131 -3.04 11.17 3.82
CA GLY A 131 -4.18 10.46 4.38
C GLY A 131 -5.50 11.24 4.39
N GLU A 132 -5.55 12.49 3.92
CA GLU A 132 -6.80 13.26 3.86
C GLU A 132 -7.79 12.69 2.83
N ASN A 133 -7.37 12.58 1.57
CA ASN A 133 -8.18 12.09 0.45
C ASN A 133 -7.96 10.59 0.19
N ASN A 134 -7.82 9.81 1.26
CA ASN A 134 -7.52 8.39 1.17
C ASN A 134 -8.80 7.53 1.10
N LEU A 135 -8.70 6.38 0.43
CA LEU A 135 -9.72 5.35 0.42
C LEU A 135 -9.92 4.80 1.84
N THR A 136 -11.16 4.86 2.33
CA THR A 136 -11.53 4.43 3.69
C THR A 136 -12.31 3.12 3.72
N ASP A 137 -12.47 2.54 4.92
CA ASP A 137 -13.34 1.39 5.14
C ASP A 137 -14.77 1.63 4.65
N TYR A 138 -15.28 2.85 4.81
CA TYR A 138 -16.62 3.21 4.36
C TYR A 138 -16.74 3.19 2.82
N ASP A 139 -15.71 3.65 2.11
CA ASP A 139 -15.67 3.59 0.64
C ASP A 139 -15.58 2.15 0.16
N ALA A 140 -14.78 1.32 0.82
CA ALA A 140 -14.68 -0.12 0.55
C ALA A 140 -16.02 -0.83 0.77
N MET A 141 -16.72 -0.57 1.89
CA MET A 141 -18.05 -1.13 2.17
C MET A 141 -19.07 -0.76 1.07
N LYS A 142 -19.07 0.50 0.62
CA LYS A 142 -19.91 0.93 -0.50
C LYS A 142 -19.57 0.18 -1.78
N ALA A 143 -18.28 0.04 -2.10
CA ALA A 143 -17.83 -0.63 -3.31
C ALA A 143 -18.29 -2.10 -3.35
N VAL A 144 -18.14 -2.81 -2.23
CA VAL A 144 -18.64 -4.19 -2.06
C VAL A 144 -20.15 -4.25 -2.28
N ALA A 145 -20.92 -3.36 -1.64
CA ALA A 145 -22.38 -3.33 -1.80
C ALA A 145 -22.81 -3.06 -3.25
N LEU A 146 -22.13 -2.14 -3.95
CA LEU A 146 -22.41 -1.82 -5.35
C LEU A 146 -22.03 -2.97 -6.29
N VAL A 147 -20.90 -3.65 -6.08
CA VAL A 147 -20.53 -4.84 -6.84
C VAL A 147 -21.57 -5.94 -6.68
N LYS A 148 -22.03 -6.21 -5.45
CA LYS A 148 -23.09 -7.20 -5.19
C LYS A 148 -24.39 -6.84 -5.89
N ASN A 149 -24.73 -5.54 -5.95
CA ASN A 149 -25.88 -5.06 -6.70
C ASN A 149 -25.73 -5.27 -8.21
N LYS A 150 -24.55 -5.00 -8.78
CA LYS A 150 -24.25 -5.26 -10.20
C LYS A 150 -24.33 -6.75 -10.53
N LEU A 151 -23.76 -7.61 -9.69
CA LEU A 151 -23.85 -9.07 -9.82
C LEU A 151 -25.30 -9.56 -9.84
N ARG A 152 -26.18 -8.99 -8.99
CA ARG A 152 -27.62 -9.29 -9.01
C ARG A 152 -28.27 -8.89 -10.33
N LYS A 153 -27.99 -7.69 -10.86
CA LYS A 153 -28.55 -7.19 -12.12
C LYS A 153 -28.06 -7.97 -13.35
N ALA A 154 -26.82 -8.45 -13.33
CA ALA A 154 -26.24 -9.23 -14.41
C ALA A 154 -26.89 -10.62 -14.58
N GLY A 155 -27.78 -11.04 -13.67
CA GLY A 155 -28.57 -12.27 -13.81
C GLY A 155 -27.77 -13.57 -13.71
N LYS A 156 -26.45 -13.52 -13.42
CA LYS A 156 -25.62 -14.72 -13.22
C LYS A 156 -26.13 -15.51 -12.02
N SER A 157 -26.78 -16.65 -12.25
CA SER A 157 -27.27 -17.52 -11.17
C SER A 157 -26.13 -17.90 -10.22
N VAL A 158 -26.38 -17.82 -8.91
CA VAL A 158 -25.51 -18.50 -7.93
C VAL A 158 -25.81 -19.99 -8.12
N ASP A 159 -24.79 -20.80 -8.41
CA ASP A 159 -24.98 -22.23 -8.46
C ASP A 159 -25.17 -22.73 -7.03
N THR A 160 -26.42 -22.98 -6.68
CA THR A 160 -26.83 -23.49 -5.36
C THR A 160 -26.82 -25.02 -5.32
N GLY A 161 -26.50 -25.68 -6.44
CA GLY A 161 -26.43 -27.14 -6.54
C GLY A 161 -25.09 -27.73 -6.09
N LEU A 162 -24.06 -26.90 -5.91
CA LEU A 162 -22.76 -27.27 -5.38
C LEU A 162 -22.66 -26.80 -3.92
N ASP A 163 -23.30 -27.54 -3.01
CA ASP A 163 -23.13 -27.37 -1.56
C ASP A 163 -21.77 -27.97 -1.12
N GLU A 164 -20.72 -27.67 -1.88
CA GLU A 164 -19.36 -28.06 -1.52
C GLU A 164 -18.89 -27.20 -0.34
N PRO A 165 -18.26 -27.81 0.67
CA PRO A 165 -17.80 -27.07 1.84
C PRO A 165 -16.75 -26.03 1.45
N GLU A 166 -16.72 -24.92 2.19
CA GLU A 166 -15.64 -23.93 2.09
C GLU A 166 -14.27 -24.63 2.24
N GLN A 167 -13.35 -24.30 1.33
CA GLN A 167 -12.01 -24.90 1.33
C GLN A 167 -11.01 -23.85 1.77
N SER A 168 -10.37 -24.09 2.92
CA SER A 168 -9.24 -23.27 3.39
C SER A 168 -8.03 -23.56 2.50
N LEU A 169 -7.64 -22.61 1.66
CA LEU A 169 -6.53 -22.75 0.72
C LEU A 169 -5.19 -22.57 1.44
N ARG A 170 -5.07 -21.49 2.21
CA ARG A 170 -3.85 -21.09 2.91
C ARG A 170 -4.20 -20.27 4.14
N ARG A 171 -3.28 -20.25 5.10
CA ARG A 171 -3.46 -19.53 6.37
C ARG A 171 -2.25 -18.67 6.67
N LEU A 172 -2.51 -17.41 6.97
CA LEU A 172 -1.57 -16.47 7.57
C LEU A 172 -1.92 -16.27 9.04
N THR A 173 -0.95 -16.47 9.92
CA THR A 173 -1.05 -16.12 11.34
C THR A 173 -0.16 -14.93 11.61
N ARG A 174 -0.73 -13.84 12.13
CA ARG A 174 0.01 -12.67 12.58
C ARG A 174 0.04 -12.64 14.10
N LYS A 175 1.24 -12.60 14.67
CA LYS A 175 1.46 -12.38 16.10
C LYS A 175 1.82 -10.91 16.29
N VAL A 176 0.94 -10.18 16.97
CA VAL A 176 1.04 -8.73 17.16
C VAL A 176 1.56 -8.46 18.56
N PHE A 177 2.77 -7.92 18.65
CA PHE A 177 3.42 -7.51 19.90
C PHE A 177 3.19 -6.00 20.11
N CYS A 178 2.75 -5.62 21.30
CA CYS A 178 2.38 -4.24 21.60
C CYS A 178 3.54 -3.46 22.23
N ILE A 179 4.04 -2.45 21.52
CA ILE A 179 5.06 -1.53 22.02
C ILE A 179 4.34 -0.33 22.65
N HIS A 180 4.70 0.01 23.88
CA HIS A 180 4.18 1.18 24.59
C HIS A 180 5.24 2.26 24.81
N GLU A 181 6.51 1.95 24.54
CA GLU A 181 7.63 2.89 24.65
C GLU A 181 8.68 2.59 23.59
N VAL A 182 9.23 3.64 22.97
CA VAL A 182 10.36 3.54 22.04
C VAL A 182 11.44 4.51 22.50
N CYS A 183 12.68 4.06 22.63
CA CYS A 183 13.80 4.89 23.08
C CYS A 183 15.10 4.57 22.35
N LEU A 184 16.08 5.47 22.44
CA LEU A 184 17.43 5.26 21.88
C LEU A 184 18.37 4.71 22.96
N GLY A 185 19.12 3.66 22.64
CA GLY A 185 20.05 3.00 23.55
C GLY A 185 21.34 2.50 22.89
N GLU A 186 22.10 1.67 23.59
CA GLU A 186 23.40 1.15 23.11
C GLU A 186 23.25 -0.03 22.14
N LYS A 187 22.11 -0.73 22.18
CA LYS A 187 21.79 -1.87 21.30
C LYS A 187 20.31 -1.88 20.96
N THR A 188 19.97 -2.47 19.82
CA THR A 188 18.59 -2.69 19.42
C THR A 188 18.04 -3.91 20.15
N GLU A 189 16.95 -3.77 20.89
CA GLU A 189 16.29 -4.85 21.62
C GLU A 189 14.82 -4.55 21.90
N ILE A 190 14.04 -5.59 22.19
CA ILE A 190 12.64 -5.49 22.58
C ILE A 190 12.48 -6.26 23.88
N ASP A 191 12.05 -5.57 24.94
CA ASP A 191 11.76 -6.19 26.23
C ASP A 191 10.54 -5.53 26.89
N ASN A 192 9.63 -6.36 27.39
CA ASN A 192 8.44 -5.92 28.14
C ASN A 192 7.66 -4.74 27.53
N GLY A 193 7.55 -4.66 26.20
CA GLY A 193 6.83 -3.57 25.52
C GLY A 193 7.63 -2.31 25.24
N VAL A 194 8.93 -2.31 25.55
CA VAL A 194 9.89 -1.25 25.22
C VAL A 194 10.72 -1.69 24.01
N LEU A 195 10.70 -0.87 22.95
CA LEU A 195 11.61 -1.02 21.81
C LEU A 195 12.78 -0.05 21.98
N THR A 196 13.95 -0.58 22.29
CA THR A 196 15.20 0.19 22.30
C THR A 196 15.83 0.10 20.91
N ILE A 197 16.16 1.23 20.31
CA ILE A 197 16.85 1.33 19.02
C ILE A 197 18.28 1.78 19.25
N ARG A 198 19.26 1.08 18.66
CA ARG A 198 20.68 1.43 18.80
C ARG A 198 20.95 2.85 18.28
N LYS A 199 21.65 3.66 19.06
CA LYS A 199 22.15 4.98 18.64
C LYS A 199 23.11 4.85 17.46
N GLY A 200 22.93 5.68 16.45
CA GLY A 200 23.75 5.63 15.24
C GLY A 200 23.48 4.38 14.39
N ILE A 201 22.23 3.89 14.39
CA ILE A 201 21.81 2.77 13.56
C ILE A 201 22.02 3.04 12.06
N GLU A 202 21.92 4.31 11.69
CA GLU A 202 22.05 4.84 10.34
C GLU A 202 23.48 5.07 9.85
N LYS A 203 24.47 5.15 10.77
CA LYS A 203 25.85 5.58 10.46
C LYS A 203 26.56 4.72 9.42
N SER A 204 26.31 3.41 9.41
CA SER A 204 26.91 2.50 8.42
C SER A 204 26.21 2.54 7.06
N LEU A 205 24.99 3.08 6.99
CA LEU A 205 24.14 3.02 5.79
C LEU A 205 24.42 4.17 4.83
N VAL A 206 24.72 5.36 5.36
CA VAL A 206 25.12 6.52 4.55
C VAL A 206 26.30 6.17 3.64
N GLN A 207 27.28 5.43 4.16
CA GLN A 207 28.47 5.00 3.38
C GLN A 207 28.14 3.99 2.27
N SER A 208 27.02 3.27 2.39
CA SER A 208 26.61 2.23 1.45
C SER A 208 25.67 2.72 0.34
N GLU A 209 25.14 3.94 0.44
CA GLU A 209 24.17 4.50 -0.49
C GLU A 209 24.72 5.80 -1.12
N PRO A 210 25.44 5.74 -2.26
CA PRO A 210 26.11 6.90 -2.88
C PRO A 210 25.20 8.06 -3.30
N ARG A 211 23.88 7.84 -3.31
CA ARG A 211 22.85 8.83 -3.68
C ARG A 211 22.27 9.55 -2.46
N VAL A 212 22.66 9.12 -1.26
CA VAL A 212 22.20 9.64 0.02
C VAL A 212 23.38 10.31 0.72
N LYS A 213 23.23 11.58 1.02
CA LYS A 213 24.26 12.39 1.67
C LYS A 213 24.27 12.19 3.17
N ASP A 214 23.10 12.11 3.79
CA ASP A 214 22.94 11.88 5.21
C ASP A 214 21.59 11.20 5.52
N ILE A 215 21.53 10.51 6.65
CA ILE A 215 20.29 9.92 7.18
C ILE A 215 20.21 10.29 8.64
N LYS A 216 19.08 10.81 9.08
CA LYS A 216 18.80 11.09 10.47
C LYS A 216 17.67 10.20 10.98
N VAL A 217 17.94 9.46 12.05
CA VAL A 217 16.93 8.66 12.74
C VAL A 217 16.49 9.36 14.02
N SER A 218 15.18 9.50 14.20
CA SER A 218 14.60 10.05 15.41
C SER A 218 13.32 9.32 15.81
N ILE A 219 12.89 9.53 17.06
CA ILE A 219 11.66 8.96 17.61
C ILE A 219 10.72 10.12 17.89
N ILE A 220 9.53 10.07 17.31
CA ILE A 220 8.46 11.03 17.58
C ILE A 220 7.42 10.34 18.47
N GLU A 221 7.20 10.90 19.65
CA GLU A 221 6.24 10.37 20.61
C GLU A 221 4.80 10.67 20.18
N PRO A 222 3.83 9.82 20.55
CA PRO A 222 2.41 10.09 20.34
C PRO A 222 2.01 11.48 20.86
N GLY A 223 1.38 12.29 20.01
CA GLY A 223 0.97 13.66 20.34
C GLY A 223 2.04 14.74 20.14
N ASN A 224 3.32 14.39 19.98
CA ASN A 224 4.40 15.37 19.76
C ASN A 224 4.60 15.68 18.27
N TYR A 225 3.59 16.27 17.64
CA TYR A 225 3.56 16.50 16.18
C TYR A 225 3.78 17.97 15.79
N ASP A 226 4.14 18.85 16.74
CA ASP A 226 4.41 20.26 16.48
C ASP A 226 5.87 20.51 16.08
N MET A 227 6.27 19.84 15.00
CA MET A 227 7.65 19.87 14.51
C MET A 227 7.67 19.86 12.99
N PHE A 228 8.70 20.46 12.41
CA PHE A 228 8.92 20.42 10.97
C PHE A 228 9.36 19.01 10.53
N VAL A 229 8.76 18.53 9.46
CA VAL A 229 9.17 17.33 8.72
C VAL A 229 9.32 17.67 7.24
N ASN A 230 10.23 16.98 6.56
CA ASN A 230 10.30 16.99 5.11
C ASN A 230 9.13 16.19 4.52
N SER A 231 8.98 16.22 3.19
CA SER A 231 7.90 15.52 2.51
C SER A 231 7.93 14.02 2.78
N ASN A 232 6.76 13.46 3.03
CA ASN A 232 6.56 12.05 3.26
C ASN A 232 6.88 11.24 2.02
N ILE A 233 7.86 10.35 2.18
CA ILE A 233 8.22 9.35 1.21
C ILE A 233 7.41 8.09 1.43
N ASP A 234 7.21 7.64 2.67
CA ASP A 234 6.32 6.51 2.96
C ASP A 234 5.97 6.40 4.45
N TYR A 235 4.93 5.61 4.72
CA TYR A 235 4.68 5.00 6.03
C TYR A 235 4.64 3.49 5.87
N SER A 236 5.32 2.74 6.75
CA SER A 236 5.41 1.28 6.64
C SER A 236 5.36 0.59 8.02
N PRO A 237 4.93 -0.69 8.07
CA PRO A 237 4.90 -1.46 9.31
C PRO A 237 6.28 -1.99 9.69
N ILE A 238 6.47 -2.31 10.98
CA ILE A 238 7.60 -3.13 11.44
C ILE A 238 7.10 -4.55 11.63
N ALA A 239 7.34 -5.41 10.64
CA ALA A 239 6.96 -6.81 10.67
C ALA A 239 8.08 -7.69 10.10
N CYS A 240 8.17 -8.94 10.55
CA CYS A 240 9.11 -9.92 10.03
C CYS A 240 8.49 -11.29 9.85
N LYS A 241 8.98 -12.03 8.86
CA LYS A 241 8.59 -13.39 8.58
C LYS A 241 9.33 -14.37 9.47
N VAL A 242 8.57 -15.18 10.20
CA VAL A 242 9.13 -16.21 11.09
C VAL A 242 9.07 -17.59 10.44
N ARG A 243 8.00 -17.86 9.68
CA ARG A 243 7.83 -19.15 8.99
C ARG A 243 6.95 -18.99 7.76
N GLY A 244 7.33 -19.65 6.67
CA GLY A 244 6.59 -19.61 5.40
C GLY A 244 6.95 -18.38 4.58
N GLU A 245 6.24 -18.18 3.47
CA GLU A 245 6.42 -17.05 2.56
C GLU A 245 5.39 -15.96 2.81
N LEU A 246 5.54 -14.79 2.18
CA LEU A 246 4.56 -13.71 2.30
C LEU A 246 3.15 -14.23 1.92
N GLY A 247 2.20 -14.05 2.83
CA GLY A 247 0.81 -14.51 2.72
C GLY A 247 0.50 -15.85 3.37
N GLU A 248 1.50 -16.59 3.87
CA GLU A 248 1.29 -17.91 4.50
C GLU A 248 2.18 -18.11 5.73
N GLY A 249 1.77 -18.96 6.67
CA GLY A 249 2.61 -19.28 7.83
C GLY A 249 2.52 -18.23 8.94
N ILE A 250 3.65 -17.76 9.48
CA ILE A 250 3.70 -16.91 10.68
C ILE A 250 4.49 -15.62 10.39
N THR A 251 3.85 -14.50 10.71
CA THR A 251 4.43 -13.16 10.68
C THR A 251 4.38 -12.56 12.08
N HIS A 252 5.49 -12.02 12.57
CA HIS A 252 5.52 -11.17 13.76
C HIS A 252 5.33 -9.70 13.33
N LEU A 253 4.49 -8.96 14.02
CA LEU A 253 4.19 -7.55 13.77
C LEU A 253 4.34 -6.76 15.06
N LEU A 254 4.97 -5.59 15.01
CA LEU A 254 4.89 -4.59 16.07
C LEU A 254 3.67 -3.69 15.88
N SER A 255 2.98 -3.43 16.98
CA SER A 255 1.95 -2.39 17.10
C SER A 255 2.42 -1.32 18.10
N GLY A 256 1.87 -0.10 18.03
CA GLY A 256 2.32 1.02 18.86
C GLY A 256 3.57 1.73 18.31
N VAL A 257 4.09 1.30 17.16
CA VAL A 257 5.18 1.96 16.43
C VAL A 257 4.96 1.83 14.92
N THR A 258 5.17 2.92 14.18
CA THR A 258 5.10 2.98 12.71
C THR A 258 6.37 3.64 12.16
N VAL A 259 6.87 3.18 11.02
CA VAL A 259 8.02 3.80 10.34
C VAL A 259 7.52 4.94 9.46
N MET A 260 8.20 6.09 9.51
CA MET A 260 7.99 7.21 8.61
C MET A 260 9.30 7.51 7.88
N ILE A 261 9.23 7.56 6.56
CA ILE A 261 10.34 8.01 5.72
C ILE A 261 9.99 9.39 5.20
N THR A 262 10.90 10.34 5.37
CA THR A 262 10.83 11.66 4.72
C THR A 262 12.14 11.94 4.01
N GLY A 263 12.17 12.94 3.14
CA GLY A 263 13.45 13.38 2.62
C GLY A 263 13.41 14.66 1.82
N VAL A 264 14.60 15.16 1.52
CA VAL A 264 14.84 16.44 0.84
C VAL A 264 16.20 16.41 0.13
N GLU A 265 16.34 17.14 -0.97
CA GLU A 265 17.64 17.34 -1.62
C GLU A 265 18.48 18.42 -0.91
N ASP A 266 19.78 18.16 -0.78
CA ASP A 266 20.72 18.99 -0.01
C ASP A 266 20.81 20.46 -0.43
N LYS A 267 21.02 20.76 -1.73
CA LYS A 267 21.33 22.12 -2.17
C LYS A 267 20.10 22.88 -2.63
N SER A 268 19.26 22.24 -3.42
CA SER A 268 18.03 22.85 -3.93
C SER A 268 16.92 22.93 -2.89
N GLY A 269 16.98 22.10 -1.83
CA GLY A 269 15.86 21.93 -0.90
C GLY A 269 14.64 21.28 -1.56
N PHE A 270 14.82 20.63 -2.72
CA PHE A 270 13.71 19.99 -3.42
C PHE A 270 13.13 18.87 -2.58
N GLN A 271 11.83 18.93 -2.38
CA GLN A 271 11.06 17.92 -1.66
C GLN A 271 10.57 16.87 -2.66
N PRO A 272 10.90 15.57 -2.47
CA PRO A 272 10.46 14.49 -3.36
C PRO A 272 8.95 14.52 -3.61
N SER A 273 8.58 15.04 -4.78
CA SER A 273 7.19 15.27 -5.16
C SER A 273 7.08 15.69 -6.64
N ASN A 274 5.91 15.48 -7.23
CA ASN A 274 5.53 15.99 -8.55
C ASN A 274 4.33 16.93 -8.44
N ILE A 275 3.29 16.56 -7.68
CA ILE A 275 2.18 17.46 -7.37
C ILE A 275 2.03 17.62 -5.87
N GLY A 276 2.41 18.81 -5.39
CA GLY A 276 2.33 19.15 -3.98
C GLY A 276 3.35 18.40 -3.15
N SER A 277 3.63 18.90 -1.96
CA SER A 277 4.62 18.30 -1.08
C SER A 277 4.12 18.41 0.35
N SER A 278 4.41 17.38 1.15
CA SER A 278 3.87 17.23 2.51
C SER A 278 4.85 17.71 3.58
N GLU A 279 5.81 18.56 3.22
CA GLU A 279 6.72 19.18 4.17
C GLU A 279 6.01 20.25 5.00
N GLY A 280 6.46 20.46 6.23
CA GLY A 280 5.89 21.45 7.13
C GLY A 280 5.66 20.88 8.52
N VAL A 281 4.77 21.51 9.28
CA VAL A 281 4.47 21.07 10.65
C VAL A 281 3.67 19.76 10.57
N LEU A 282 4.22 18.67 11.12
CA LEU A 282 3.68 17.31 10.98
C LEU A 282 2.19 17.22 11.32
N LYS A 283 1.74 17.85 12.42
CA LYS A 283 0.31 17.85 12.82
C LYS A 283 -0.66 18.41 11.76
N ASN A 284 -0.15 19.20 10.81
CA ASN A 284 -0.93 19.79 9.72
C ASN A 284 -0.75 19.02 8.40
N GLN A 285 0.25 18.14 8.29
CA GLN A 285 0.63 17.44 7.05
C GLN A 285 0.25 15.97 7.02
N VAL A 286 -0.35 15.43 8.09
CA VAL A 286 -0.87 14.06 8.12
C VAL A 286 -2.21 14.00 8.83
N VAL A 287 -3.14 13.24 8.26
CA VAL A 287 -4.35 12.78 8.95
C VAL A 287 -4.07 11.40 9.54
N LEU A 288 -3.91 11.34 10.86
CA LEU A 288 -3.68 10.10 11.61
C LEU A 288 -4.90 9.17 11.57
N ASP A 289 -4.70 7.93 12.00
CA ASP A 289 -5.77 6.92 12.11
C ASP A 289 -6.45 6.64 10.75
N ARG A 290 -5.65 6.52 9.70
CA ARG A 290 -6.07 6.03 8.37
C ARG A 290 -5.31 4.76 8.03
N ALA A 291 -5.78 4.03 7.02
CA ALA A 291 -5.11 2.81 6.57
C ALA A 291 -3.63 3.05 6.21
N GLY A 292 -3.33 4.21 5.60
CA GLY A 292 -1.99 4.59 5.16
C GLY A 292 -1.18 5.45 6.12
N THR A 293 -1.68 5.75 7.32
CA THR A 293 -1.00 6.66 8.26
C THR A 293 -0.84 6.03 9.64
N PRO A 294 0.09 6.54 10.47
CA PRO A 294 0.24 6.07 11.85
C PRO A 294 -1.06 6.22 12.64
N LYS A 295 -1.26 5.34 13.64
CA LYS A 295 -2.31 5.61 14.63
C LYS A 295 -1.90 6.79 15.50
N SER A 296 -2.86 7.52 16.03
CA SER A 296 -2.58 8.61 16.99
C SER A 296 -1.90 8.15 18.28
N THR A 297 -1.94 6.85 18.57
CA THR A 297 -1.26 6.21 19.71
C THR A 297 0.11 5.65 19.37
N ASP A 298 0.51 5.62 18.10
CA ASP A 298 1.78 5.02 17.68
C ASP A 298 2.93 6.01 17.88
N TYR A 299 4.07 5.51 18.38
CA TYR A 299 5.35 6.16 18.18
C TYR A 299 5.69 6.15 16.69
N ILE A 300 6.38 7.17 16.20
CA ILE A 300 6.89 7.21 14.83
C ILE A 300 8.41 7.04 14.87
N LEU A 301 8.90 5.96 14.28
CA LEU A 301 10.32 5.82 13.93
C LEU A 301 10.57 6.61 12.65
N HIS A 302 11.12 7.80 12.81
CA HIS A 302 11.32 8.74 11.72
C HIS A 302 12.72 8.59 11.12
N VAL A 303 12.77 8.23 9.84
CA VAL A 303 13.97 8.18 9.00
C VAL A 303 13.91 9.34 8.01
N ASP A 304 14.70 10.39 8.27
CA ASP A 304 14.79 11.57 7.41
C ASP A 304 16.03 11.45 6.51
N VAL A 305 15.82 11.48 5.20
CA VAL A 305 16.87 11.23 4.19
C VAL A 305 17.26 12.54 3.52
N LEU A 306 18.55 12.88 3.59
CA LEU A 306 19.14 13.96 2.83
C LEU A 306 19.73 13.38 1.53
N PHE A 307 19.08 13.65 0.41
CA PHE A 307 19.55 13.18 -0.90
C PHE A 307 20.68 14.07 -1.42
N GLU A 308 21.59 13.45 -2.18
CA GLU A 308 22.47 14.20 -3.07
C GLU A 308 21.64 15.00 -4.09
N GLU A 309 22.19 16.10 -4.58
CA GLU A 309 21.46 17.01 -5.47
C GLU A 309 20.99 16.29 -6.75
N GLY A 310 19.69 16.40 -7.05
CA GLY A 310 19.05 15.71 -8.18
C GLY A 310 18.63 14.27 -7.92
N GLU A 311 19.05 13.64 -6.82
CA GLU A 311 18.70 12.25 -6.51
C GLU A 311 17.32 12.10 -5.86
N GLY A 312 16.82 13.14 -5.19
CA GLY A 312 15.46 13.18 -4.65
C GLY A 312 14.37 13.23 -5.74
N ARG A 313 14.74 13.23 -7.02
CA ARG A 313 13.86 13.24 -8.20
C ARG A 313 13.88 11.95 -9.01
N THR A 314 14.76 11.00 -8.66
CA THR A 314 14.98 9.77 -9.44
C THR A 314 14.43 8.55 -8.73
N ALA A 315 14.12 7.49 -9.49
CA ALA A 315 13.67 6.23 -8.89
C ALA A 315 14.78 5.64 -8.03
N GLU A 316 16.01 5.70 -8.54
CA GLU A 316 17.18 5.10 -7.92
C GLU A 316 17.55 5.80 -6.60
N GLY A 317 17.40 7.13 -6.53
CA GLY A 317 17.59 7.90 -5.30
C GLY A 317 16.50 7.60 -4.27
N ILE A 318 15.22 7.63 -4.66
CA ILE A 318 14.11 7.27 -3.75
C ILE A 318 14.25 5.83 -3.24
N MET A 319 14.60 4.88 -4.11
CA MET A 319 14.90 3.51 -3.71
C MET A 319 16.09 3.43 -2.75
N ALA A 320 17.11 4.29 -2.86
CA ALA A 320 18.21 4.34 -1.91
C ALA A 320 17.75 4.75 -0.51
N GLY A 321 16.89 5.77 -0.42
CA GLY A 321 16.29 6.18 0.85
C GLY A 321 15.48 5.06 1.50
N HIS A 322 14.65 4.37 0.73
CA HIS A 322 13.88 3.23 1.20
C HIS A 322 14.75 2.03 1.58
N ARG A 323 15.81 1.72 0.82
CA ARG A 323 16.74 0.63 1.19
C ARG A 323 17.41 0.92 2.52
N ALA A 324 17.84 2.16 2.74
CA ALA A 324 18.42 2.55 4.01
C ALA A 324 17.42 2.42 5.17
N ALA A 325 16.18 2.90 4.99
CA ALA A 325 15.11 2.72 5.97
C ALA A 325 14.84 1.24 6.25
N ASP A 326 14.78 0.39 5.22
CA ASP A 326 14.52 -1.04 5.38
C ASP A 326 15.69 -1.77 6.07
N TRP A 327 16.94 -1.34 5.86
CA TRP A 327 18.09 -1.84 6.63
C TRP A 327 18.04 -1.46 8.12
N ILE A 328 17.58 -0.24 8.44
CA ILE A 328 17.33 0.19 9.84
C ILE A 328 16.27 -0.72 10.47
N VAL A 329 15.15 -0.91 9.77
CA VAL A 329 14.07 -1.79 10.23
C VAL A 329 14.54 -3.24 10.32
N GLN A 330 15.45 -3.69 9.45
CA GLN A 330 16.01 -5.03 9.50
C GLN A 330 16.78 -5.32 10.80
N GLU A 331 17.43 -4.33 11.41
CA GLU A 331 18.04 -4.51 12.73
C GLU A 331 16.98 -4.82 13.80
N ILE A 332 15.82 -4.16 13.72
CA ILE A 332 14.66 -4.43 14.59
C ILE A 332 14.04 -5.81 14.27
N ARG A 333 13.93 -6.18 12.99
CA ARG A 333 13.41 -7.50 12.58
C ARG A 333 14.27 -8.66 13.12
N LYS A 334 15.60 -8.50 13.19
CA LYS A 334 16.51 -9.51 13.76
C LYS A 334 16.22 -9.84 15.23
N VAL A 335 15.76 -8.86 16.01
CA VAL A 335 15.32 -9.12 17.40
C VAL A 335 13.87 -9.61 17.44
N LEU A 336 13.00 -9.07 16.59
CA LEU A 336 11.57 -9.43 16.53
C LEU A 336 11.33 -10.89 16.11
N VAL A 337 12.11 -11.41 15.17
CA VAL A 337 11.93 -12.78 14.64
C VAL A 337 12.09 -13.85 15.74
N ASN A 338 12.90 -13.55 16.76
CA ASN A 338 13.18 -14.43 17.90
C ASN A 338 12.36 -14.08 19.15
N LEU A 339 11.45 -13.09 19.07
CA LEU A 339 10.68 -12.61 20.20
C LEU A 339 9.61 -13.62 20.63
N ASN A 340 9.90 -14.37 21.70
CA ASN A 340 9.00 -15.38 22.25
C ASN A 340 8.58 -15.08 23.70
N ASN A 341 9.23 -14.13 24.37
CA ASN A 341 9.08 -13.87 25.80
C ASN A 341 8.17 -12.67 26.09
N MET A 342 7.20 -12.40 25.23
CA MET A 342 6.29 -11.27 25.36
C MET A 342 4.87 -11.70 24.94
N PRO A 343 3.81 -11.25 25.65
CA PRO A 343 2.45 -11.50 25.22
C PRO A 343 2.20 -10.88 23.84
N TYR A 344 1.40 -11.56 23.03
CA TYR A 344 0.99 -11.08 21.71
C TYR A 344 -0.50 -11.33 21.48
N THR A 345 -1.10 -10.48 20.64
CA THR A 345 -2.42 -10.74 20.07
C THR A 345 -2.26 -11.62 18.84
N ARG A 346 -3.05 -12.70 18.74
CA ARG A 346 -3.05 -13.57 17.57
C ARG A 346 -4.16 -13.18 16.62
N GLU A 347 -3.80 -12.92 15.38
CA GLU A 347 -4.74 -12.74 14.27
C GLU A 347 -4.55 -13.87 13.26
N GLU A 348 -5.65 -14.43 12.78
CA GLU A 348 -5.64 -15.49 11.76
C GLU A 348 -6.43 -15.04 10.55
N PHE A 349 -5.79 -15.16 9.38
CA PHE A 349 -6.39 -14.85 8.09
C PHE A 349 -6.37 -16.12 7.23
N SER A 350 -7.56 -16.58 6.85
CA SER A 350 -7.73 -17.70 5.94
C SER A 350 -8.10 -17.18 4.56
N ASP A 351 -7.37 -17.62 3.55
CA ASP A 351 -7.80 -17.50 2.16
C ASP A 351 -8.69 -18.72 1.86
N VAL A 352 -9.93 -18.46 1.42
CA VAL A 352 -11.00 -19.46 1.39
C VAL A 352 -11.61 -19.50 0.00
N ALA A 353 -11.55 -20.65 -0.65
CA ALA A 353 -12.36 -20.93 -1.84
C ALA A 353 -13.79 -21.25 -1.41
N ARG A 354 -14.75 -20.71 -2.15
CA ARG A 354 -16.19 -20.85 -1.86
C ARG A 354 -16.86 -21.35 -3.15
N PRO A 355 -16.72 -22.64 -3.47
CA PRO A 355 -17.32 -23.22 -4.68
C PRO A 355 -18.80 -22.85 -4.81
N GLY A 356 -19.25 -22.61 -6.04
CA GLY A 356 -20.62 -22.19 -6.34
C GLY A 356 -20.94 -20.72 -6.03
N LYS A 357 -20.12 -20.01 -5.23
CA LYS A 357 -20.29 -18.57 -5.01
C LYS A 357 -19.75 -17.75 -6.18
N ARG A 358 -20.31 -16.57 -6.36
CA ARG A 358 -19.88 -15.61 -7.39
C ARG A 358 -18.48 -15.10 -7.06
N LYS A 359 -17.59 -15.09 -8.06
CA LYS A 359 -16.19 -14.72 -7.91
C LYS A 359 -15.98 -13.23 -8.08
N VAL A 360 -15.37 -12.59 -7.09
CA VAL A 360 -15.03 -11.17 -7.12
C VAL A 360 -13.53 -11.04 -7.00
N ILE A 361 -12.94 -10.21 -7.85
CA ILE A 361 -11.52 -9.83 -7.77
C ILE A 361 -11.37 -8.37 -7.40
N LEU A 362 -10.20 -8.01 -6.88
CA LEU A 362 -9.77 -6.63 -6.73
C LEU A 362 -8.68 -6.35 -7.76
N VAL A 363 -8.80 -5.28 -8.52
CA VAL A 363 -7.72 -4.74 -9.33
C VAL A 363 -7.18 -3.50 -8.62
N LYS A 364 -5.90 -3.52 -8.23
CA LYS A 364 -5.19 -2.37 -7.68
C LYS A 364 -4.28 -1.80 -8.77
N ILE A 365 -4.56 -0.57 -9.19
CA ILE A 365 -3.71 0.17 -10.11
C ILE A 365 -2.75 1.01 -9.27
N VAL A 366 -1.46 0.70 -9.38
CA VAL A 366 -0.37 1.27 -8.58
C VAL A 366 0.62 2.01 -9.46
N SER A 367 1.48 2.85 -8.87
CA SER A 367 2.46 3.56 -9.66
C SER A 367 3.51 2.62 -10.26
N GLY A 368 3.79 2.81 -11.55
CA GLY A 368 4.91 2.22 -12.29
C GLY A 368 5.53 3.25 -13.26
N LEU A 369 5.37 4.53 -12.92
CA LEU A 369 5.64 5.68 -13.77
C LEU A 369 7.14 5.90 -13.99
N GLY A 370 7.93 5.63 -12.95
CA GLY A 370 9.32 6.04 -12.84
C GLY A 370 9.47 7.42 -12.20
N ASN A 371 10.66 8.02 -12.37
CA ASN A 371 11.12 9.10 -11.49
C ASN A 371 10.91 8.67 -10.03
N MET A 372 10.32 9.50 -9.19
CA MET A 372 10.10 9.15 -7.78
C MET A 372 8.98 8.12 -7.55
N TYR A 373 8.10 7.89 -8.53
CA TYR A 373 6.84 7.17 -8.33
C TYR A 373 6.89 5.76 -8.90
N ASP A 374 7.00 4.78 -8.01
CA ASP A 374 7.01 3.38 -8.38
C ASP A 374 6.45 2.53 -7.25
N THR A 375 6.26 1.25 -7.55
CA THR A 375 5.84 0.25 -6.58
C THR A 375 6.79 -0.93 -6.66
N ALA A 376 7.25 -1.40 -5.51
CA ALA A 376 8.03 -2.60 -5.38
C ALA A 376 7.14 -3.74 -4.88
N MET A 377 7.37 -4.92 -5.44
CA MET A 377 6.57 -6.13 -5.22
C MET A 377 7.44 -7.22 -4.60
N PHE A 378 6.88 -8.00 -3.69
CA PHE A 378 7.53 -9.18 -3.07
C PHE A 378 8.89 -8.89 -2.41
N PRO A 379 8.96 -7.98 -1.41
CA PRO A 379 10.14 -7.88 -0.56
C PRO A 379 10.38 -9.17 0.23
N TYR A 380 11.58 -9.34 0.78
CA TYR A 380 11.88 -10.46 1.66
C TYR A 380 11.06 -10.45 2.96
N GLU A 381 10.73 -9.25 3.46
CA GLU A 381 10.05 -9.04 4.72
C GLU A 381 8.75 -8.24 4.52
N PRO A 382 7.68 -8.49 5.31
CA PRO A 382 6.41 -7.79 5.17
C PRO A 382 6.57 -6.26 5.24
N GLY A 383 6.16 -5.58 4.17
CA GLY A 383 6.24 -4.11 4.07
C GLY A 383 7.65 -3.55 3.86
N GLY A 384 8.65 -4.40 3.64
CA GLY A 384 10.02 -3.98 3.32
C GLY A 384 10.23 -3.64 1.84
N LEU A 385 11.47 -3.37 1.47
CA LEU A 385 11.93 -3.13 0.09
C LEU A 385 13.03 -4.10 -0.33
N LEU A 386 13.88 -4.58 0.59
CA LEU A 386 15.00 -5.45 0.26
C LEU A 386 14.51 -6.74 -0.41
N GLY A 387 15.13 -7.09 -1.54
CA GLY A 387 14.74 -8.25 -2.36
C GLY A 387 13.54 -8.03 -3.27
N ALA A 388 12.87 -6.88 -3.20
CA ALA A 388 11.68 -6.63 -3.98
C ALA A 388 11.97 -6.41 -5.48
N HIS A 389 10.96 -6.69 -6.29
CA HIS A 389 10.94 -6.47 -7.72
C HIS A 389 10.11 -5.25 -8.05
N ASN A 390 10.70 -4.28 -8.74
CA ASN A 390 10.05 -3.03 -9.09
C ASN A 390 9.08 -3.23 -10.29
N MET A 391 7.88 -2.63 -10.21
CA MET A 391 6.83 -2.69 -11.24
C MET A 391 7.34 -2.20 -12.60
N ARG A 392 7.99 -1.04 -12.64
CA ARG A 392 8.55 -0.46 -13.86
C ARG A 392 9.61 -1.34 -14.51
N VAL A 393 10.48 -1.96 -13.71
CA VAL A 393 11.48 -2.92 -14.22
C VAL A 393 10.82 -4.13 -14.88
N SER A 394 9.62 -4.48 -14.41
CA SER A 394 8.77 -5.53 -14.97
C SER A 394 7.89 -5.05 -16.13
N GLN A 395 8.19 -3.88 -16.71
CA GLN A 395 7.39 -3.22 -17.75
C GLN A 395 5.93 -3.04 -17.35
N ASN A 396 5.67 -2.81 -16.06
CA ASN A 396 4.33 -2.61 -15.52
C ASN A 396 3.35 -3.77 -15.74
N LEU A 397 3.87 -4.97 -16.04
CA LEU A 397 3.04 -6.17 -16.20
C LEU A 397 2.26 -6.48 -14.91
N PRO A 398 0.98 -6.89 -15.02
CA PRO A 398 0.18 -7.15 -13.83
C PRO A 398 0.68 -8.36 -13.02
N TYR A 399 0.79 -8.19 -11.71
CA TYR A 399 1.03 -9.28 -10.75
C TYR A 399 -0.30 -9.83 -10.23
N VAL A 400 -0.36 -11.14 -9.99
CA VAL A 400 -1.52 -11.77 -9.33
C VAL A 400 -1.11 -12.19 -7.92
N ILE A 401 -1.82 -11.68 -6.92
CA ILE A 401 -1.53 -11.94 -5.51
C ILE A 401 -2.79 -12.40 -4.78
N THR A 402 -2.58 -13.09 -3.67
CA THR A 402 -3.65 -13.54 -2.77
C THR A 402 -4.06 -12.42 -1.82
N PRO A 403 -5.25 -12.50 -1.21
CA PRO A 403 -5.66 -11.57 -0.16
C PRO A 403 -4.67 -11.52 1.01
N ASN A 404 -4.12 -12.68 1.39
CA ASN A 404 -3.16 -12.78 2.48
C ASN A 404 -1.79 -12.22 2.10
N GLN A 405 -1.33 -12.38 0.86
CA GLN A 405 -0.12 -11.72 0.37
C GLN A 405 -0.22 -10.20 0.51
N CYS A 406 -1.36 -9.60 0.13
CA CYS A 406 -1.58 -8.16 0.34
C CYS A 406 -1.51 -7.76 1.83
N ARG A 407 -2.11 -8.55 2.73
CA ARG A 407 -2.06 -8.33 4.18
C ARG A 407 -0.67 -8.54 4.80
N ASP A 408 0.16 -9.33 4.14
CA ASP A 408 1.52 -9.64 4.56
C ASP A 408 2.55 -8.77 3.82
N GLY A 409 2.12 -7.62 3.27
CA GLY A 409 3.01 -6.55 2.84
C GLY A 409 3.81 -6.85 1.58
N VAL A 410 3.22 -7.56 0.60
CA VAL A 410 3.88 -7.79 -0.71
C VAL A 410 3.94 -6.56 -1.60
N ILE A 411 3.18 -5.49 -1.31
CA ILE A 411 3.16 -4.25 -2.07
C ILE A 411 3.83 -3.17 -1.22
N HIS A 412 4.86 -2.54 -1.76
CA HIS A 412 5.62 -1.48 -1.13
C HIS A 412 5.67 -0.25 -2.06
N SER A 413 5.19 0.90 -1.58
CA SER A 413 5.06 2.12 -2.37
C SER A 413 6.33 2.98 -2.23
N LEU A 414 6.87 3.50 -3.33
CA LEU A 414 8.07 4.34 -3.27
C LEU A 414 7.79 5.82 -3.04
N LEU A 415 6.78 6.40 -3.71
CA LEU A 415 6.32 7.77 -3.48
C LEU A 415 4.83 7.92 -3.78
#